data_AF-A0A524HXP2-F1
#
_entry.id   AF-A0A524HXP2-F1
#
_cell.length_a   1.000
_cell.length_b   1.000
_cell.length_c   1.000
_cell.angle_alpha   90.00
_cell.angle_beta   90.00
_cell.angle_gamma   90.00
#
_symmetry.space_group_name_H-M   'P 1'
#
loop_
_entity.id
_entity.type
_entity.pdbx_description
1 polymer ?
#
loop_
_entity_poly.entity_id
_entity_poly.type
_entity_poly.pdbx_seq_one_letter_code
_entity_poly.pdbx_strand_id
1 'polypeptide(L)'
;MPINKLMASVLFMGLLVQAIPGGAQNDDLRIWKEFVADLQAGKMDHPSRIRPYYPEFQGPMQGYLEQLRAGIAWDKLKSDPEVFRVGSQIHYVVALPSVGDERELSAPFCFTFLVENGRWYFQHMETIMIRMDKLGPLPATSFPDVPAERKAWMREEIEISDQVRLFAFLAKDKGKDFAFSWFRDGAGYALAARTWVPFVRPERAFVLYLCWEFAHRRENPVTLEKLTDSEALVRITPRWFELYERAAHLKPQITPEDHRRLFETIWHDRANNAGWGLAISYEGEACLFRLTRPNR
;
A
#
# COMPACT_ATOMS: atom_id res chain seq x y z
N MET A 1 -19.55 53.43 -25.29
CA MET A 1 -18.68 52.23 -25.35
C MET A 1 -19.50 51.01 -24.95
N PRO A 2 -19.95 50.16 -25.89
CA PRO A 2 -20.61 48.91 -25.58
C PRO A 2 -19.56 47.79 -25.44
N ILE A 3 -19.60 47.09 -24.31
CA ILE A 3 -18.79 45.89 -24.06
C ILE A 3 -19.47 44.72 -24.76
N ASN A 4 -18.80 44.17 -25.77
CA ASN A 4 -19.21 43.01 -26.54
C ASN A 4 -19.37 41.78 -25.63
N LYS A 5 -20.56 41.17 -25.66
CA LYS A 5 -20.81 39.82 -25.17
C LYS A 5 -20.19 38.83 -26.18
N LEU A 6 -19.02 38.28 -25.84
CA LEU A 6 -18.46 37.14 -26.55
C LEU A 6 -19.10 35.86 -25.97
N MET A 7 -19.92 35.20 -26.77
CA MET A 7 -20.41 33.85 -26.49
C MET A 7 -19.21 32.89 -26.44
N ALA A 8 -18.96 32.29 -25.28
CA ALA A 8 -18.09 31.14 -25.16
C ALA A 8 -18.87 29.90 -25.65
N SER A 9 -18.60 29.47 -26.88
CA SER A 9 -18.97 28.14 -27.36
C SER A 9 -18.22 27.08 -26.56
N VAL A 10 -18.92 26.43 -25.63
CA VAL A 10 -18.44 25.21 -24.97
C VAL A 10 -18.45 24.08 -26.00
N LEU A 11 -17.29 23.77 -26.56
CA LEU A 11 -17.08 22.55 -27.33
C LEU A 11 -17.11 21.37 -26.35
N PHE A 12 -18.25 20.69 -26.29
CA PHE A 12 -18.38 19.39 -25.64
C PHE A 12 -17.57 18.37 -26.45
N MET A 13 -16.32 18.15 -26.05
CA MET A 13 -15.52 17.03 -26.54
C MET A 13 -16.04 15.76 -25.85
N GLY A 14 -17.14 15.22 -26.37
CA GLY A 14 -17.64 13.92 -25.95
C GLY A 14 -16.56 12.87 -26.18
N LEU A 15 -16.00 12.34 -25.09
CA LEU A 15 -15.26 11.08 -25.11
C LEU A 15 -16.23 10.01 -25.62
N LEU A 16 -16.19 9.75 -26.92
CA LEU A 16 -16.80 8.56 -27.50
C LEU A 16 -16.01 7.36 -26.96
N VAL A 17 -16.56 6.71 -25.95
CA VAL A 17 -16.25 5.30 -25.67
C VAL A 17 -16.76 4.54 -26.90
N GLN A 18 -15.88 4.32 -27.87
CA GLN A 18 -16.24 3.52 -29.04
C GLN A 18 -16.54 2.11 -28.59
N ALA A 19 -17.73 1.62 -28.93
CA ALA A 19 -18.09 0.22 -28.76
C ALA A 19 -17.06 -0.66 -29.47
N ILE A 20 -16.39 -1.52 -28.70
CA ILE A 20 -15.36 -2.42 -29.20
C ILE A 20 -16.02 -3.40 -30.19
N PRO A 21 -15.50 -3.60 -31.41
CA PRO A 21 -16.00 -4.63 -32.31
C PRO A 21 -15.87 -6.01 -31.66
N GLY A 22 -16.96 -6.80 -31.65
CA GLY A 22 -17.07 -8.05 -30.90
C GLY A 22 -16.00 -9.12 -31.14
N GLY A 23 -15.17 -8.99 -32.19
CA GLY A 23 -13.99 -9.84 -32.40
C GLY A 23 -12.84 -9.59 -31.42
N ALA A 24 -12.66 -8.35 -30.93
CA ALA A 24 -11.60 -8.02 -29.98
C ALA A 24 -11.91 -8.52 -28.56
N GLN A 25 -13.19 -8.63 -28.19
CA GLN A 25 -13.59 -9.12 -26.87
C GLN A 25 -13.28 -10.62 -26.66
N ASN A 26 -13.41 -11.42 -27.72
CA ASN A 26 -13.03 -12.85 -27.68
C ASN A 26 -11.51 -13.03 -27.55
N ASP A 27 -10.71 -12.13 -28.14
CA ASP A 27 -9.26 -12.16 -28.06
C ASP A 27 -8.76 -11.77 -26.65
N ASP A 28 -9.42 -10.80 -26.01
CA ASP A 28 -9.06 -10.34 -24.67
C ASP A 28 -9.28 -11.42 -23.61
N LEU A 29 -10.39 -12.17 -23.68
CA LEU A 29 -10.61 -13.31 -22.78
C LEU A 29 -9.66 -14.48 -23.06
N ARG A 30 -9.23 -14.66 -24.31
CA ARG A 30 -8.19 -15.65 -24.65
C ARG A 30 -6.88 -15.31 -23.96
N ILE A 31 -6.43 -14.05 -24.01
CA ILE A 31 -5.21 -13.58 -23.33
C ILE A 31 -5.26 -13.86 -21.83
N TRP A 32 -6.40 -13.57 -21.19
CA TRP A 32 -6.59 -13.86 -19.76
C TRP A 32 -6.45 -15.35 -19.44
N LYS A 33 -7.12 -16.22 -20.21
CA LYS A 33 -7.06 -17.67 -20.01
C LYS A 33 -5.65 -18.22 -20.20
N GLU A 34 -4.93 -17.73 -21.20
CA GLU A 34 -3.52 -18.07 -21.42
C GLU A 34 -2.64 -17.65 -20.23
N PHE A 35 -2.81 -16.42 -19.75
CA PHE A 35 -2.08 -15.94 -18.58
C PHE A 35 -2.37 -16.78 -17.33
N VAL A 36 -3.63 -17.08 -17.03
CA VAL A 36 -4.00 -17.93 -15.89
C VAL A 36 -3.37 -19.31 -15.99
N ALA A 37 -3.43 -19.94 -17.17
CA ALA A 37 -2.83 -21.25 -17.40
C ALA A 37 -1.29 -21.21 -17.26
N ASP A 38 -0.63 -20.20 -17.80
CA ASP A 38 0.82 -20.02 -17.68
C ASP A 38 1.23 -19.74 -16.23
N LEU A 39 0.47 -18.90 -15.52
CA LEU A 39 0.72 -18.59 -14.11
C LEU A 39 0.56 -19.85 -13.25
N GLN A 40 -0.53 -20.60 -13.41
CA GLN A 40 -0.74 -21.89 -12.72
C GLN A 40 0.40 -22.87 -12.97
N ALA A 41 0.84 -23.00 -14.22
CA ALA A 41 1.91 -23.89 -14.63
C ALA A 41 3.32 -23.40 -14.23
N GLY A 42 3.45 -22.20 -13.65
CA GLY A 42 4.74 -21.60 -13.31
C GLY A 42 5.58 -21.13 -14.50
N LYS A 43 4.95 -20.85 -15.64
CA LYS A 43 5.61 -20.42 -16.90
C LYS A 43 5.73 -18.90 -17.05
N MET A 44 5.31 -18.15 -16.03
CA MET A 44 5.45 -16.69 -15.97
C MET A 44 6.82 -16.24 -15.43
N ASP A 45 7.75 -17.18 -15.25
CA ASP A 45 9.14 -16.96 -14.79
C ASP A 45 10.05 -16.36 -15.87
N HIS A 46 9.62 -16.39 -17.14
CA HIS A 46 10.45 -15.91 -18.24
C HIS A 46 10.38 -14.37 -18.38
N PRO A 47 11.51 -13.62 -18.29
CA PRO A 47 11.53 -12.15 -18.37
C PRO A 47 10.86 -11.56 -19.60
N SER A 48 10.95 -12.23 -20.76
CA SER A 48 10.27 -11.80 -22.00
C SER A 48 8.73 -11.77 -21.97
N ARG A 49 8.08 -12.24 -20.89
CA ARG A 49 6.62 -12.18 -20.68
C ARG A 49 6.20 -11.03 -19.76
N ILE A 50 7.16 -10.38 -19.10
CA ILE A 50 6.94 -9.32 -18.12
C ILE A 50 7.57 -8.03 -18.65
N ARG A 51 6.76 -6.99 -18.87
CA ARG A 51 7.21 -5.67 -19.28
C ARG A 51 6.63 -4.60 -18.34
N PRO A 52 7.29 -4.33 -17.21
CA PRO A 52 6.80 -3.37 -16.23
C PRO A 52 6.79 -1.94 -16.80
N TYR A 53 6.09 -1.02 -16.11
CA TYR A 53 6.22 0.41 -16.39
C TYR A 53 7.66 0.92 -16.24
N TYR A 54 8.43 0.32 -15.32
CA TYR A 54 9.83 0.65 -15.05
C TYR A 54 10.68 -0.64 -15.06
N PRO A 55 11.73 -0.74 -15.90
CA PRO A 55 12.51 -1.97 -16.09
C PRO A 55 13.03 -2.62 -14.80
N GLU A 56 13.41 -1.81 -13.81
CA GLU A 56 13.90 -2.25 -12.50
C GLU A 56 12.90 -3.08 -11.70
N PHE A 57 11.59 -3.00 -12.02
CA PHE A 57 10.56 -3.79 -11.36
C PHE A 57 10.33 -5.18 -11.96
N GLN A 58 11.08 -5.58 -12.99
CA GLN A 58 10.90 -6.90 -13.60
C GLN A 58 11.12 -8.05 -12.60
N GLY A 59 12.23 -8.02 -11.84
CA GLY A 59 12.52 -9.02 -10.81
C GLY A 59 11.49 -9.03 -9.67
N PRO A 60 11.20 -7.88 -9.04
CA PRO A 60 10.15 -7.80 -8.03
C PRO A 60 8.76 -8.28 -8.52
N MET A 61 8.37 -7.97 -9.76
CA MET A 61 7.11 -8.46 -10.33
C MET A 61 7.10 -9.98 -10.53
N GLN A 62 8.20 -10.57 -10.97
CA GLN A 62 8.32 -12.02 -11.07
C GLN A 62 8.13 -12.70 -9.72
N GLY A 63 8.85 -12.24 -8.68
CA GLY A 63 8.69 -12.78 -7.33
C GLY A 63 7.26 -12.62 -6.80
N TYR A 64 6.58 -11.52 -7.14
CA TYR A 64 5.20 -11.30 -6.73
C TYR A 64 4.21 -12.22 -7.46
N LEU A 65 4.40 -12.49 -8.75
CA LEU A 65 3.61 -13.47 -9.49
C LEU A 65 3.79 -14.90 -8.92
N GLU A 66 5.00 -15.25 -8.48
CA GLU A 66 5.25 -16.53 -7.81
C GLU A 66 4.52 -16.65 -6.46
N GLN A 67 4.54 -15.59 -5.65
CA GLN A 67 3.78 -15.52 -4.40
C GLN A 67 2.27 -15.61 -4.66
N LEU A 68 1.78 -14.85 -5.64
CA LEU A 68 0.39 -14.87 -6.07
C LEU A 68 -0.04 -16.28 -6.51
N ARG A 69 0.78 -16.96 -7.32
CA ARG A 69 0.52 -18.33 -7.77
C ARG A 69 0.35 -19.30 -6.61
N ALA A 70 1.19 -19.17 -5.58
CA ALA A 70 1.13 -20.02 -4.39
C ALA A 70 -0.09 -19.71 -3.49
N GLY A 71 -0.59 -18.46 -3.53
CA GLY A 71 -1.69 -17.99 -2.68
C GLY A 71 -3.09 -18.18 -3.25
N ILE A 72 -3.26 -18.47 -4.54
CA ILE A 72 -4.58 -18.60 -5.18
C ILE A 72 -5.14 -20.02 -5.03
N ALA A 73 -6.40 -20.13 -4.58
CA ALA A 73 -7.19 -21.36 -4.63
C ALA A 73 -7.78 -21.57 -6.04
N TRP A 74 -6.96 -22.10 -6.95
CA TRP A 74 -7.25 -22.18 -8.39
C TRP A 74 -8.53 -22.94 -8.75
N ASP A 75 -8.88 -23.96 -7.98
CA ASP A 75 -10.11 -24.75 -8.11
C ASP A 75 -11.39 -23.92 -7.83
N LYS A 76 -11.23 -22.81 -7.10
CA LYS A 76 -12.33 -21.90 -6.73
C LYS A 76 -12.44 -20.69 -7.65
N LEU A 77 -11.52 -20.49 -8.61
CA LEU A 77 -11.55 -19.37 -9.54
C LEU A 77 -12.65 -19.60 -10.58
N LYS A 78 -13.86 -19.10 -10.30
CA LYS A 78 -15.07 -19.36 -11.11
C LYS A 78 -15.53 -18.17 -11.96
N SER A 79 -15.09 -16.94 -11.66
CA SER A 79 -15.56 -15.74 -12.35
C SER A 79 -14.61 -15.30 -13.46
N ASP A 80 -15.18 -15.01 -14.63
CA ASP A 80 -14.50 -14.24 -15.66
C ASP A 80 -14.22 -12.81 -15.16
N PRO A 81 -13.10 -12.19 -15.59
CA PRO A 81 -12.77 -10.82 -15.22
C PRO A 81 -13.69 -9.80 -15.91
N GLU A 82 -13.90 -8.63 -15.29
CA GLU A 82 -14.30 -7.45 -16.04
C GLU A 82 -13.11 -7.00 -16.91
N VAL A 83 -13.34 -6.78 -18.21
CA VAL A 83 -12.29 -6.46 -19.19
C VAL A 83 -12.44 -5.02 -19.66
N PHE A 84 -11.35 -4.24 -19.56
CA PHE A 84 -11.28 -2.86 -20.04
C PHE A 84 -10.08 -2.71 -20.97
N ARG A 85 -10.31 -2.16 -22.17
CA ARG A 85 -9.23 -1.89 -23.12
C ARG A 85 -9.01 -0.39 -23.24
N VAL A 86 -7.78 0.05 -23.03
CA VAL A 86 -7.36 1.46 -23.09
C VAL A 86 -6.10 1.56 -23.96
N GLY A 87 -6.27 1.97 -25.21
CA GLY A 87 -5.17 1.98 -26.19
C GLY A 87 -4.59 0.58 -26.39
N SER A 88 -3.27 0.43 -26.18
CA SER A 88 -2.55 -0.84 -26.26
C SER A 88 -2.65 -1.68 -24.98
N GLN A 89 -3.31 -1.18 -23.93
CA GLN A 89 -3.44 -1.87 -22.65
C GLN A 89 -4.78 -2.60 -22.53
N ILE A 90 -4.75 -3.76 -21.85
CA ILE A 90 -5.93 -4.45 -21.36
C ILE A 90 -5.85 -4.53 -19.84
N HIS A 91 -6.92 -4.18 -19.16
CA HIS A 91 -7.08 -4.30 -17.72
C HIS A 91 -8.12 -5.36 -17.41
N TYR A 92 -7.77 -6.30 -16.54
CA TYR A 92 -8.65 -7.34 -16.05
C TYR A 92 -8.91 -7.10 -14.57
N VAL A 93 -10.17 -6.87 -14.21
CA VAL A 93 -10.58 -6.72 -12.82
C VAL A 93 -11.24 -8.00 -12.35
N VAL A 94 -10.64 -8.67 -11.36
CA VAL A 94 -11.06 -9.99 -10.89
C VAL A 94 -10.84 -10.15 -9.40
N ALA A 95 -11.79 -10.75 -8.70
CA ALA A 95 -11.60 -11.20 -7.32
C ALA A 95 -10.90 -12.57 -7.34
N LEU A 96 -9.81 -12.70 -6.58
CA LEU A 96 -9.03 -13.93 -6.54
C LEU A 96 -9.28 -14.71 -5.24
N PRO A 97 -9.71 -15.97 -5.29
CA PRO A 97 -9.90 -16.75 -4.07
C PRO A 97 -8.53 -17.06 -3.43
N SER A 98 -8.41 -16.83 -2.13
CA SER A 98 -7.19 -17.12 -1.36
C SER A 98 -7.22 -18.52 -0.76
N VAL A 99 -6.05 -19.17 -0.66
CA VAL A 99 -5.91 -20.43 0.08
C VAL A 99 -6.09 -20.17 1.58
N GLY A 100 -6.99 -20.92 2.22
CA GLY A 100 -7.20 -20.87 3.67
C GLY A 100 -8.14 -19.78 4.19
N ASP A 101 -8.69 -18.93 3.31
CA ASP A 101 -9.74 -17.98 3.68
C ASP A 101 -11.09 -18.44 3.12
N GLU A 102 -12.02 -18.78 4.02
CA GLU A 102 -13.40 -19.15 3.68
C GLU A 102 -14.34 -17.94 3.66
N ARG A 103 -13.88 -16.75 4.08
CA ARG A 103 -14.68 -15.53 4.01
C ARG A 103 -14.67 -14.98 2.58
N GLU A 104 -15.86 -14.63 2.11
CA GLU A 104 -16.15 -14.21 0.75
C GLU A 104 -15.33 -12.98 0.30
N LEU A 105 -14.79 -13.11 -0.92
CA LEU A 105 -14.23 -12.09 -1.80
C LEU A 105 -13.08 -11.26 -1.22
N SER A 106 -11.86 -11.68 -1.59
CA SER A 106 -10.70 -10.79 -1.55
C SER A 106 -10.97 -9.51 -2.35
N ALA A 107 -10.29 -8.44 -1.96
CA ALA A 107 -10.18 -7.24 -2.77
C ALA A 107 -9.97 -7.58 -4.25
N PRO A 108 -10.75 -7.01 -5.19
CA PRO A 108 -10.52 -7.28 -6.59
C PRO A 108 -9.12 -6.77 -6.99
N PHE A 109 -8.43 -7.57 -7.78
CA PHE A 109 -7.16 -7.23 -8.40
C PHE A 109 -7.41 -6.63 -9.77
N CYS A 110 -6.61 -5.63 -10.14
CA CYS A 110 -6.52 -5.12 -11.50
C CYS A 110 -5.21 -5.60 -12.12
N PHE A 111 -5.29 -6.52 -13.08
CA PHE A 111 -4.14 -6.94 -13.87
C PHE A 111 -4.07 -6.12 -15.15
N THR A 112 -2.92 -5.50 -15.40
CA THR A 112 -2.68 -4.72 -16.62
C THR A 112 -1.72 -5.47 -17.54
N PHE A 113 -2.11 -5.58 -18.81
CA PHE A 113 -1.35 -6.19 -19.89
C PHE A 113 -1.11 -5.18 -20.99
N LEU A 114 0.08 -5.25 -21.58
CA LEU A 114 0.44 -4.50 -22.78
C LEU A 114 0.34 -5.41 -24.00
N VAL A 115 -0.36 -4.97 -25.04
CA VAL A 115 -0.48 -5.68 -26.32
C VAL A 115 0.21 -4.90 -27.43
N GLU A 116 1.25 -5.49 -28.01
CA GLU A 116 2.02 -4.91 -29.10
C GLU A 116 2.37 -5.97 -30.14
N ASN A 117 2.19 -5.64 -31.42
CA ASN A 117 2.52 -6.54 -32.55
C ASN A 117 1.91 -7.94 -32.41
N GLY A 118 0.66 -8.01 -31.92
CA GLY A 118 -0.05 -9.28 -31.71
C GLY A 118 0.44 -10.11 -30.52
N ARG A 119 1.38 -9.59 -29.71
CA ARG A 119 1.89 -10.26 -28.50
C ARG A 119 1.49 -9.49 -27.25
N TRP A 120 1.15 -10.22 -26.20
CA TRP A 120 0.83 -9.66 -24.89
C TRP A 120 1.99 -9.83 -23.90
N TYR A 121 2.11 -8.87 -22.98
CA TYR A 121 3.05 -8.85 -21.87
C TYR A 121 2.31 -8.49 -20.58
N PHE A 122 2.59 -9.20 -19.49
CA PHE A 122 2.16 -8.76 -18.17
C PHE A 122 2.90 -7.48 -17.80
N GLN A 123 2.18 -6.42 -17.45
CA GLN A 123 2.76 -5.12 -17.19
C GLN A 123 2.69 -4.70 -15.72
N HIS A 124 1.55 -4.94 -15.05
CA HIS A 124 1.37 -4.52 -13.66
C HIS A 124 0.17 -5.24 -13.02
N MET A 125 0.12 -5.26 -11.69
CA MET A 125 -1.02 -5.72 -10.92
C MET A 125 -1.19 -4.82 -9.70
N GLU A 126 -2.43 -4.46 -9.38
CA GLU A 126 -2.76 -3.61 -8.24
C GLU A 126 -4.04 -4.08 -7.53
N THR A 127 -4.08 -3.95 -6.21
CA THR A 127 -5.29 -4.18 -5.37
C THR A 127 -5.95 -2.86 -4.96
N ILE A 128 -5.22 -1.76 -5.06
CA ILE A 128 -5.68 -0.40 -4.82
C ILE A 128 -6.07 0.27 -6.14
N MET A 129 -7.30 0.03 -6.60
CA MET A 129 -7.85 0.72 -7.77
C MET A 129 -9.02 1.64 -7.40
N ILE A 130 -9.06 2.79 -8.04
CA ILE A 130 -10.18 3.73 -7.98
C ILE A 130 -11.00 3.56 -9.26
N ARG A 131 -12.24 3.09 -9.12
CA ARG A 131 -13.13 2.70 -10.24
C ARG A 131 -13.76 3.90 -10.94
N MET A 132 -12.94 4.78 -11.52
CA MET A 132 -13.42 5.97 -12.27
C MET A 132 -14.25 5.60 -13.51
N ASP A 133 -14.22 4.35 -13.97
CA ASP A 133 -15.17 3.82 -14.96
C ASP A 133 -16.63 3.85 -14.46
N LYS A 134 -16.85 3.96 -13.15
CA LYS A 134 -18.17 4.10 -12.51
C LYS A 134 -18.54 5.56 -12.23
N LEU A 135 -17.82 6.53 -12.79
CA LEU A 135 -18.16 7.94 -12.66
C LEU A 135 -19.52 8.23 -13.29
N GLY A 136 -20.34 9.04 -12.61
CA GLY A 136 -21.61 9.53 -13.16
C GLY A 136 -21.41 10.46 -14.37
N PRO A 137 -22.50 10.89 -15.03
CA PRO A 137 -22.41 11.84 -16.13
C PRO A 137 -21.79 13.18 -15.67
N LEU A 138 -21.09 13.85 -16.59
CA LEU A 138 -20.48 15.14 -16.32
C LEU A 138 -21.53 16.28 -16.40
N PRO A 139 -21.39 17.34 -15.58
CA PRO A 139 -20.38 17.52 -14.52
C PRO A 139 -20.65 16.61 -13.31
N ALA A 140 -19.60 15.97 -12.79
CA ALA A 140 -19.69 15.09 -11.63
C ALA A 140 -19.24 15.82 -10.35
N THR A 141 -20.02 15.68 -9.28
CA THR A 141 -19.70 16.18 -7.93
C THR A 141 -19.46 15.07 -6.92
N SER A 142 -19.73 13.82 -7.32
CA SER A 142 -19.46 12.61 -6.54
C SER A 142 -18.48 11.74 -7.31
N PHE A 143 -17.52 11.17 -6.60
CA PHE A 143 -16.46 10.33 -7.15
C PHE A 143 -16.50 8.95 -6.46
N PRO A 144 -16.21 7.86 -7.20
CA PRO A 144 -16.02 6.55 -6.59
C PRO A 144 -14.98 6.61 -5.46
N ASP A 145 -15.37 6.20 -4.26
CA ASP A 145 -14.50 6.12 -3.08
C ASP A 145 -14.03 4.67 -2.87
N VAL A 146 -13.01 4.49 -2.05
CA VAL A 146 -12.50 3.18 -1.63
C VAL A 146 -12.72 2.95 -0.13
N PRO A 147 -12.82 1.68 0.32
CA PRO A 147 -13.03 1.37 1.74
C PRO A 147 -11.99 2.01 2.67
N ALA A 148 -12.37 2.32 3.91
CA ALA A 148 -11.52 3.01 4.89
C ALA A 148 -10.16 2.30 5.09
N GLU A 149 -10.17 0.98 5.25
CA GLU A 149 -8.96 0.16 5.38
C GLU A 149 -8.01 0.33 4.18
N ARG A 150 -8.54 0.42 2.96
CA ARG A 150 -7.75 0.65 1.76
C ARG A 150 -7.18 2.06 1.72
N LYS A 151 -7.94 3.06 2.17
CA LYS A 151 -7.42 4.43 2.32
C LYS A 151 -6.30 4.49 3.36
N ALA A 152 -6.42 3.74 4.44
CA ALA A 152 -5.38 3.63 5.46
C ALA A 152 -4.10 2.99 4.89
N TRP A 153 -4.25 1.91 4.13
CA TRP A 153 -3.14 1.30 3.40
C TRP A 153 -2.46 2.30 2.46
N MET A 154 -3.23 3.00 1.62
CA MET A 154 -2.70 4.01 0.69
C MET A 154 -1.87 5.08 1.40
N ARG A 155 -2.36 5.59 2.54
CA ARG A 155 -1.66 6.61 3.31
C ARG A 155 -0.36 6.08 3.91
N GLU A 156 -0.39 4.91 4.52
CA GLU A 156 0.82 4.28 5.10
C GLU A 156 1.84 3.95 4.01
N GLU A 157 1.39 3.44 2.85
CA GLU A 157 2.28 3.12 1.73
C GLU A 157 3.00 4.38 1.20
N ILE A 158 2.28 5.49 1.04
CA ILE A 158 2.89 6.77 0.64
C ILE A 158 3.90 7.24 1.70
N GLU A 159 3.49 7.28 2.97
CA GLU A 159 4.35 7.75 4.06
C GLU A 159 5.63 6.90 4.16
N ILE A 160 5.51 5.58 4.14
CA ILE A 160 6.65 4.65 4.24
C ILE A 160 7.53 4.74 3.00
N SER A 161 6.95 4.83 1.80
CA SER A 161 7.71 4.97 0.56
C SER A 161 8.56 6.23 0.56
N ASP A 162 8.01 7.35 1.05
CA ASP A 162 8.75 8.60 1.18
C ASP A 162 9.87 8.50 2.22
N GLN A 163 9.62 7.86 3.36
CA GLN A 163 10.65 7.61 4.37
C GLN A 163 11.78 6.72 3.83
N VAL A 164 11.44 5.63 3.15
CA VAL A 164 12.42 4.71 2.54
C VAL A 164 13.23 5.40 1.46
N ARG A 165 12.59 6.17 0.58
CA ARG A 165 13.27 6.93 -0.47
C ARG A 165 14.24 7.96 0.10
N LEU A 166 13.81 8.70 1.12
CA LEU A 166 14.66 9.68 1.80
C LEU A 166 15.80 8.99 2.56
N PHE A 167 15.54 7.88 3.24
CA PHE A 167 16.56 7.07 3.89
C PHE A 167 17.61 6.61 2.88
N ALA A 168 17.19 6.02 1.75
CA ALA A 168 18.10 5.54 0.71
C ALA A 168 18.98 6.68 0.15
N PHE A 169 18.38 7.85 -0.08
CA PHE A 169 19.10 9.05 -0.50
C PHE A 169 20.16 9.48 0.52
N LEU A 170 19.77 9.63 1.80
CA LEU A 170 20.67 10.06 2.87
C LEU A 170 21.74 9.02 3.18
N ALA A 171 21.41 7.73 3.13
CA ALA A 171 22.35 6.64 3.37
C ALA A 171 23.46 6.62 2.33
N LYS A 172 23.12 6.90 1.06
CA LYS A 172 24.07 7.03 -0.04
C LYS A 172 24.96 8.28 0.10
N ASP A 173 24.42 9.41 0.50
CA ASP A 173 25.15 10.69 0.55
C ASP A 173 25.95 10.91 1.85
N LYS A 174 25.39 10.50 3.00
CA LYS A 174 25.91 10.80 4.35
C LYS A 174 26.21 9.55 5.19
N GLY A 175 25.90 8.36 4.70
CA GLY A 175 26.04 7.11 5.44
C GLY A 175 24.80 6.73 6.25
N LYS A 176 24.67 5.43 6.54
CA LYS A 176 23.47 4.85 7.18
C LYS A 176 23.17 5.41 8.57
N ASP A 177 24.18 5.61 9.41
CA ASP A 177 23.94 6.08 10.78
C ASP A 177 23.39 7.51 10.81
N PHE A 178 23.87 8.38 9.90
CA PHE A 178 23.27 9.69 9.70
C PHE A 178 21.83 9.55 9.23
N ALA A 179 21.58 8.71 8.22
CA ALA A 179 20.24 8.48 7.68
C ALA A 179 19.25 7.98 8.76
N PHE A 180 19.64 7.04 9.64
CA PHE A 180 18.80 6.63 10.76
C PHE A 180 18.53 7.76 11.74
N SER A 181 19.56 8.57 12.06
CA SER A 181 19.40 9.69 12.99
C SER A 181 18.46 10.78 12.48
N TRP A 182 18.33 10.94 11.16
CA TRP A 182 17.42 11.91 10.54
C TRP A 182 15.95 11.69 10.91
N PHE A 183 15.53 10.43 11.10
CA PHE A 183 14.14 10.08 11.42
C PHE A 183 13.80 10.18 12.91
N ARG A 184 14.73 10.66 13.75
CA ARG A 184 14.48 10.90 15.16
C ARG A 184 13.65 12.16 15.34
N ASP A 185 12.35 11.98 15.58
CA ASP A 185 11.36 13.05 15.75
C ASP A 185 10.77 13.12 17.16
N GLY A 186 11.39 12.43 18.13
CA GLY A 186 10.81 12.14 19.43
C GLY A 186 10.44 13.37 20.25
N ALA A 187 11.20 14.47 20.15
CA ALA A 187 10.86 15.72 20.83
C ALA A 187 9.53 16.30 20.33
N GLY A 188 9.30 16.29 19.01
CA GLY A 188 8.06 16.74 18.40
C GLY A 188 6.89 15.82 18.74
N TYR A 189 7.13 14.51 18.71
CA TYR A 189 6.13 13.51 19.08
C TYR A 189 5.72 13.61 20.55
N ALA A 190 6.68 13.77 21.46
CA ALA A 190 6.41 13.93 22.90
C ALA A 190 5.66 15.24 23.19
N LEU A 191 5.97 16.32 22.47
CA LEU A 191 5.20 17.56 22.53
C LEU A 191 3.75 17.33 22.08
N ALA A 192 3.55 16.71 20.91
CA ALA A 192 2.22 16.41 20.38
C ALA A 192 1.38 15.60 21.38
N ALA A 193 1.96 14.54 21.96
CA ALA A 193 1.30 13.72 22.97
C ALA A 193 0.81 14.54 24.18
N ARG A 194 1.66 15.44 24.69
CA ARG A 194 1.31 16.32 25.82
C ARG A 194 0.21 17.31 25.47
N THR A 195 0.25 17.87 24.27
CA THR A 195 -0.69 18.91 23.86
C THR A 195 -2.04 18.36 23.41
N TRP A 196 -2.06 17.17 22.80
CA TRP A 196 -3.28 16.59 22.21
C TRP A 196 -3.98 15.62 23.17
N VAL A 197 -3.29 15.16 24.21
CA VAL A 197 -3.87 14.37 25.31
C VAL A 197 -3.64 15.09 26.66
N PRO A 198 -4.20 16.30 26.86
CA PRO A 198 -3.86 17.17 27.98
C PRO A 198 -4.48 16.78 29.33
N PHE A 199 -5.34 15.75 29.33
CA PHE A 199 -6.15 15.38 30.50
C PHE A 199 -5.47 14.36 31.44
N VAL A 200 -4.23 13.97 31.13
CA VAL A 200 -3.42 13.05 31.94
C VAL A 200 -1.99 13.57 32.09
N ARG A 201 -1.23 13.00 33.03
CA ARG A 201 0.20 13.34 33.15
C ARG A 201 0.95 13.03 31.86
N PRO A 202 2.00 13.81 31.53
CA PRO A 202 2.76 13.67 30.27
C PRO A 202 3.17 12.25 29.91
N GLU A 203 3.48 11.43 30.90
CA GLU A 203 4.01 10.09 30.67
C GLU A 203 2.91 9.11 30.25
N ARG A 204 1.71 9.24 30.83
CA ARG A 204 0.52 8.53 30.35
C ARG A 204 0.05 9.09 29.02
N ALA A 205 0.16 10.41 28.81
CA ALA A 205 -0.22 11.08 27.57
C ALA A 205 0.50 10.47 26.35
N PHE A 206 1.80 10.18 26.47
CA PHE A 206 2.57 9.50 25.43
C PHE A 206 1.97 8.15 25.02
N VAL A 207 1.69 7.27 25.98
CA VAL A 207 1.15 5.93 25.70
C VAL A 207 -0.25 6.03 25.09
N LEU A 208 -1.11 6.88 25.64
CA LEU A 208 -2.46 7.08 25.12
C LEU A 208 -2.45 7.71 23.73
N TYR A 209 -1.55 8.64 23.46
CA TYR A 209 -1.39 9.25 22.14
C TYR A 209 -0.88 8.22 21.11
N LEU A 210 0.09 7.37 21.47
CA LEU A 210 0.53 6.26 20.63
C LEU A 210 -0.65 5.36 20.27
N CYS A 211 -1.44 4.91 21.25
CA CYS A 211 -2.61 4.07 20.99
C CYS A 211 -3.64 4.78 20.10
N TRP A 212 -3.90 6.07 20.36
CA TRP A 212 -4.82 6.86 19.53
C TRP A 212 -4.32 7.02 18.09
N GLU A 213 -3.02 7.27 17.88
CA GLU A 213 -2.42 7.41 16.56
C GLU A 213 -2.58 6.11 15.76
N PHE A 214 -2.24 4.96 16.35
CA PHE A 214 -2.41 3.67 15.70
C PHE A 214 -3.88 3.39 15.40
N ALA A 215 -4.79 3.58 16.37
CA ALA A 215 -6.20 3.26 16.19
C ALA A 215 -6.94 4.16 15.18
N HIS A 216 -6.63 5.46 15.14
CA HIS A 216 -7.45 6.44 14.42
C HIS A 216 -6.74 7.11 13.25
N ARG A 217 -5.46 7.46 13.40
CA ARG A 217 -4.72 8.14 12.32
C ARG A 217 -4.23 7.13 11.29
N ARG A 218 -3.61 6.06 11.79
CA ARG A 218 -3.07 4.97 10.97
C ARG A 218 -4.12 3.90 10.66
N GLU A 219 -5.21 3.84 11.43
CA GLU A 219 -6.22 2.77 11.36
C GLU A 219 -5.58 1.36 11.38
N ASN A 220 -4.57 1.20 12.23
CA ASN A 220 -3.85 -0.05 12.50
C ASN A 220 -4.42 -0.67 13.79
N PRO A 221 -4.50 -2.01 13.89
CA PRO A 221 -4.87 -2.68 15.13
C PRO A 221 -3.89 -2.34 16.26
N VAL A 222 -4.44 -1.97 17.42
CA VAL A 222 -3.69 -1.69 18.64
C VAL A 222 -4.48 -2.10 19.87
N THR A 223 -3.81 -2.64 20.87
CA THR A 223 -4.37 -3.01 22.16
C THR A 223 -3.46 -2.52 23.27
N LEU A 224 -4.03 -1.72 24.19
CA LEU A 224 -3.36 -1.32 25.42
C LEU A 224 -3.64 -2.38 26.49
N GLU A 225 -2.70 -3.30 26.69
CA GLU A 225 -2.85 -4.42 27.61
C GLU A 225 -2.62 -3.99 29.07
N LYS A 226 -1.73 -3.00 29.28
CA LYS A 226 -1.40 -2.50 30.60
C LYS A 226 -0.99 -1.03 30.53
N LEU A 227 -1.45 -0.24 31.50
CA LEU A 227 -0.99 1.13 31.70
C LEU A 227 -0.94 1.47 33.20
N THR A 228 0.26 1.65 33.72
CA THR A 228 0.53 2.19 35.05
C THR A 228 1.40 3.43 34.93
N ASP A 229 1.90 3.93 36.06
CA ASP A 229 2.79 5.09 36.08
C ASP A 229 4.23 4.78 35.69
N SER A 230 4.65 3.51 35.79
CA SER A 230 6.02 3.06 35.57
C SER A 230 6.13 2.00 34.47
N GLU A 231 5.00 1.47 33.99
CA GLU A 231 4.97 0.39 33.02
C GLU A 231 3.77 0.53 32.08
N ALA A 232 3.98 0.29 30.80
CA ALA A 232 2.90 0.07 29.85
C ALA A 232 3.24 -1.08 28.90
N LEU A 233 2.19 -1.77 28.46
CA LEU A 233 2.28 -2.85 27.50
C LEU A 233 1.30 -2.57 26.38
N VAL A 234 1.81 -2.36 25.17
CA VAL A 234 1.01 -2.05 23.99
C VAL A 234 1.32 -3.07 22.91
N ARG A 235 0.29 -3.75 22.42
CA ARG A 235 0.37 -4.63 21.26
C ARG A 235 -0.11 -3.86 20.05
N ILE A 236 0.70 -3.79 19.00
CA ILE A 236 0.35 -3.13 17.73
C ILE A 236 0.55 -4.13 16.57
N THR A 237 -0.24 -3.99 15.51
CA THR A 237 0.00 -4.68 14.23
C THR A 237 0.26 -3.61 13.17
N PRO A 238 1.51 -3.13 13.05
CA PRO A 238 1.81 -2.04 12.14
C PRO A 238 1.86 -2.55 10.69
N ARG A 239 1.15 -1.87 9.78
CA ARG A 239 1.27 -2.12 8.33
C ARG A 239 2.69 -1.93 7.80
N TRP A 240 3.58 -1.28 8.56
CA TRP A 240 5.00 -1.09 8.24
C TRP A 240 5.65 -2.36 7.67
N PHE A 241 5.60 -3.48 8.38
CA PHE A 241 6.27 -4.71 7.94
C PHE A 241 5.54 -5.40 6.78
N GLU A 242 4.21 -5.40 6.81
CA GLU A 242 3.38 -5.97 5.74
C GLU A 242 3.61 -5.23 4.41
N LEU A 243 3.76 -3.91 4.46
CA LEU A 243 4.07 -3.08 3.31
C LEU A 243 5.42 -3.42 2.70
N TYR A 244 6.45 -3.68 3.50
CA TYR A 244 7.74 -4.13 2.95
C TYR A 244 7.61 -5.42 2.13
N GLU A 245 6.78 -6.36 2.61
CA GLU A 245 6.56 -7.61 1.91
C GLU A 245 5.75 -7.46 0.62
N ARG A 246 4.72 -6.61 0.65
CA ARG A 246 3.76 -6.45 -0.46
C ARG A 246 4.13 -5.37 -1.47
N ALA A 247 4.81 -4.31 -1.06
CA ALA A 247 5.18 -3.18 -1.92
C ALA A 247 6.51 -3.45 -2.61
N ALA A 248 6.44 -3.98 -3.83
CA ALA A 248 7.58 -4.43 -4.61
C ALA A 248 8.65 -3.34 -4.83
N HIS A 249 8.27 -2.06 -4.86
CA HIS A 249 9.19 -0.94 -5.07
C HIS A 249 10.05 -0.59 -3.85
N LEU A 250 9.73 -1.08 -2.65
CA LEU A 250 10.52 -0.80 -1.45
C LEU A 250 11.80 -1.64 -1.39
N LYS A 251 11.72 -2.91 -1.78
CA LYS A 251 12.81 -3.91 -1.64
C LYS A 251 14.14 -3.50 -2.30
N PRO A 252 14.17 -2.85 -3.47
CA PRO A 252 15.42 -2.35 -4.06
C PRO A 252 16.06 -1.17 -3.31
N GLN A 253 15.30 -0.48 -2.45
CA GLN A 253 15.73 0.77 -1.80
C GLN A 253 16.25 0.56 -0.37
N ILE A 254 15.81 -0.49 0.32
CA ILE A 254 16.17 -0.74 1.72
C ILE A 254 16.15 -2.25 1.99
N THR A 255 17.09 -2.74 2.82
CA THR A 255 17.08 -4.15 3.23
C THR A 255 16.02 -4.40 4.31
N PRO A 256 15.56 -5.65 4.52
CA PRO A 256 14.60 -5.94 5.58
C PRO A 256 15.10 -5.53 6.97
N GLU A 257 16.41 -5.70 7.23
CA GLU A 257 17.05 -5.35 8.49
C GLU A 257 17.09 -3.84 8.71
N ASP A 258 17.48 -3.07 7.69
CA ASP A 258 17.49 -1.61 7.76
C ASP A 258 16.06 -1.06 7.89
N HIS A 259 15.09 -1.67 7.22
CA HIS A 259 13.69 -1.29 7.29
C HIS A 259 13.10 -1.50 8.70
N ARG A 260 13.48 -2.61 9.36
CA ARG A 260 13.15 -2.84 10.78
C ARG A 260 13.88 -1.85 11.68
N ARG A 261 15.18 -1.65 11.48
CA ARG A 261 15.99 -0.72 12.27
C ARG A 261 15.46 0.71 12.18
N LEU A 262 14.93 1.12 11.04
CA LEU A 262 14.30 2.44 10.87
C LEU A 262 13.08 2.59 11.79
N PHE A 263 12.18 1.61 11.78
CA PHE A 263 11.02 1.57 12.68
C PHE A 263 11.44 1.62 14.15
N GLU A 264 12.38 0.77 14.56
CA GLU A 264 12.88 0.73 15.94
C GLU A 264 13.54 2.05 16.33
N THR A 265 14.32 2.67 15.44
CA THR A 265 14.99 3.95 15.70
C THR A 265 13.99 5.05 16.01
N ILE A 266 12.91 5.16 15.22
CA ILE A 266 11.85 6.15 15.42
C ILE A 266 11.18 5.93 16.79
N TRP A 267 10.76 4.70 17.08
CA TRP A 267 10.00 4.43 18.31
C TRP A 267 10.84 4.49 19.59
N HIS A 268 12.09 4.06 19.54
CA HIS A 268 13.01 4.24 20.68
C HIS A 268 13.25 5.72 20.96
N ASP A 269 13.48 6.54 19.93
CA ASP A 269 13.69 7.98 20.11
C ASP A 269 12.44 8.67 20.68
N ARG A 270 11.25 8.35 20.17
CA ARG A 270 9.97 8.84 20.68
C ARG A 270 9.74 8.47 22.14
N ALA A 271 9.95 7.20 22.50
CA ALA A 271 9.80 6.73 23.88
C ALA A 271 10.79 7.43 24.82
N ASN A 272 12.06 7.53 24.42
CA ASN A 272 13.11 8.17 25.21
C ASN A 272 12.79 9.65 25.50
N ASN A 273 12.35 10.41 24.49
CA ASN A 273 11.94 11.81 24.66
C ASN A 273 10.71 11.98 25.56
N ALA A 274 9.85 10.97 25.64
CA ALA A 274 8.72 10.92 26.56
C ALA A 274 9.08 10.39 27.97
N GLY A 275 10.34 10.03 28.22
CA GLY A 275 10.83 9.53 29.50
C GLY A 275 10.56 8.04 29.74
N TRP A 276 10.33 7.27 28.68
CA TRP A 276 10.14 5.83 28.70
C TRP A 276 11.35 5.10 28.10
N GLY A 277 11.80 4.04 28.74
CA GLY A 277 12.59 3.00 28.10
C GLY A 277 11.66 2.07 27.32
N LEU A 278 11.98 1.79 26.07
CA LEU A 278 11.19 0.91 25.21
C LEU A 278 11.96 -0.37 24.90
N ALA A 279 11.31 -1.51 25.03
CA ALA A 279 11.73 -2.78 24.44
C ALA A 279 10.65 -3.24 23.45
N ILE A 280 11.07 -3.66 22.27
CA ILE A 280 10.20 -4.14 21.19
C ILE A 280 10.45 -5.63 21.01
N SER A 281 9.38 -6.43 21.03
CA SER A 281 9.43 -7.84 20.62
C SER A 281 8.40 -8.11 19.52
N TYR A 282 8.67 -9.15 18.72
CA TYR A 282 7.88 -9.50 17.54
C TYR A 282 7.21 -10.85 17.74
N GLU A 283 5.90 -10.92 17.53
CA GLU A 283 5.06 -12.12 17.65
C GLU A 283 4.21 -12.25 16.38
N GLY A 284 4.74 -12.92 15.36
CA GLY A 284 4.12 -12.95 14.03
C GLY A 284 4.10 -11.55 13.41
N GLU A 285 2.91 -11.08 13.04
CA GLU A 285 2.69 -9.72 12.50
C GLU A 285 2.53 -8.65 13.61
N ALA A 286 2.39 -9.08 14.87
CA ALA A 286 2.25 -8.16 16.00
C ALA A 286 3.62 -7.75 16.55
N CYS A 287 3.71 -6.49 16.98
CA CYS A 287 4.81 -5.97 17.77
C CYS A 287 4.30 -5.66 19.18
N LEU A 288 5.05 -6.10 20.19
CA LEU A 288 4.77 -5.81 21.59
C LEU A 288 5.74 -4.74 22.08
N PHE A 289 5.21 -3.59 22.45
CA PHE A 289 5.94 -2.49 23.05
C PHE A 289 5.84 -2.60 24.56
N ARG A 290 6.96 -2.94 25.19
CA ARG A 290 7.11 -2.90 26.64
C ARG A 290 7.80 -1.61 27.03
N LEU A 291 7.04 -0.69 27.60
CA LEU A 291 7.49 0.62 28.04
C LEU A 291 7.71 0.59 29.56
N THR A 292 8.90 0.94 30.01
CA THR A 292 9.23 1.02 31.44
C THR A 292 9.85 2.37 31.76
N ARG A 293 9.60 2.87 32.97
CA ARG A 293 10.31 4.05 33.47
C ARG A 293 11.40 3.61 34.42
N PRO A 294 12.64 4.14 34.30
CA PRO A 294 13.61 4.00 35.37
C PRO A 294 13.02 4.65 36.62
N ASN A 295 13.05 3.94 37.76
CA ASN A 295 12.65 4.48 39.06
C ASN A 295 13.43 5.79 39.28
N ARG A 296 12.71 6.92 39.30
CA ARG A 296 13.26 8.22 39.70
C ARG A 296 12.93 8.47 41.15
#